data_AF-A0A945XT02-F1
#
_entry.id   AF-A0A945XT02-F1
#
_cell.length_a   1.000
_cell.length_b   1.000
_cell.length_c   1.000
_cell.angle_alpha   90.00
_cell.angle_beta   90.00
_cell.angle_gamma   90.00
#
_symmetry.space_group_name_H-M   'P 1'
#
loop_
_entity.id
_entity.type
_entity.pdbx_description
1 polymer ?
#
loop_
_entity_poly.entity_id
_entity_poly.type
_entity_poly.pdbx_seq_one_letter_code
_entity_poly.pdbx_strand_id
1 'polypeptide(L)'
;METKITRRDLLNGIVIGAGGSFLQAYSGRAVGNPAGTAGFEPNAMPSYYPPTLTGMRGSHDGSYEVAHALAWQGQKPKTYETLDEHYDLVVVGAGMSGLAAAWYYLKEMAPETRILILDNHDDFGGHAKRNEFHYKDRMLLSLGGAQNLESPSSYSDAAGSLMIDIGIDEQAIAQMDANTPDNFVLGGKLNADVGLTVPEKDQHLTLGGHWLKFFHGRGDYQSAVGKLPIPDDQKETLIAFFGGDKDFLDDLSLTEKWDYVNSVSYNQFLFDRVGLSKETIPILNAHLVILNGPSGWNHTVLEAIMAGSPGLRAMGWLADFVDSIAALLLDDIAG
;
A
#
# COMPACT_ATOMS: atom_id res chain seq x y z
N MET A 1 -2.76 -40.92 -33.17
CA MET A 1 -1.55 -40.61 -32.40
C MET A 1 -1.91 -39.40 -31.56
N GLU A 2 -1.97 -39.58 -30.25
CA GLU A 2 -2.64 -38.64 -29.34
C GLU A 2 -1.73 -37.44 -29.04
N THR A 3 -2.28 -36.23 -29.18
CA THR A 3 -1.64 -35.00 -28.72
C THR A 3 -1.66 -34.97 -27.19
N LYS A 4 -0.48 -35.03 -26.57
CA LYS A 4 -0.32 -34.73 -25.14
C LYS A 4 -0.69 -33.28 -24.88
N ILE A 5 -1.84 -33.05 -24.23
CA ILE A 5 -2.20 -31.78 -23.62
C ILE A 5 -1.26 -31.55 -22.42
N THR A 6 -0.84 -30.30 -22.18
CA THR A 6 0.01 -29.96 -21.03
C THR A 6 -0.66 -28.91 -20.15
N ARG A 7 -0.30 -28.83 -18.87
CA ARG A 7 -1.06 -28.02 -17.88
C ARG A 7 -1.14 -26.51 -18.16
N ARG A 8 -0.37 -25.98 -19.12
CA ARG A 8 -0.49 -24.59 -19.59
C ARG A 8 -1.78 -24.34 -20.39
N ASP A 9 -2.48 -25.40 -20.80
CA ASP A 9 -3.66 -25.34 -21.66
C ASP A 9 -4.99 -25.22 -20.88
N LEU A 10 -4.96 -25.09 -19.54
CA LEU A 10 -6.14 -25.27 -18.68
C LEU A 10 -6.25 -24.19 -17.59
N LEU A 11 -7.27 -23.32 -17.73
CA LEU A 11 -7.68 -22.32 -16.73
C LEU A 11 -9.15 -22.55 -16.37
N ASN A 12 -9.47 -22.55 -15.07
CA ASN A 12 -10.83 -22.75 -14.54
C ASN A 12 -11.60 -23.95 -15.14
N GLY A 13 -10.90 -25.05 -15.43
CA GLY A 13 -11.49 -26.28 -15.96
C GLY A 13 -11.80 -26.27 -17.47
N ILE A 14 -11.40 -25.22 -18.20
CA ILE A 14 -11.62 -25.09 -19.65
C ILE A 14 -10.29 -25.28 -20.40
N VAL A 15 -10.32 -26.10 -21.45
CA VAL A 15 -9.18 -26.30 -22.37
C VAL A 15 -9.12 -25.15 -23.38
N ILE A 16 -8.05 -24.35 -23.34
CA ILE A 16 -7.78 -23.27 -24.29
C ILE A 16 -7.09 -23.85 -25.53
N GLY A 17 -7.85 -24.52 -26.40
CA GLY A 17 -7.25 -25.28 -27.51
C GLY A 17 -8.13 -25.56 -28.74
N ALA A 18 -9.27 -24.87 -28.90
CA ALA A 18 -10.21 -25.10 -30.00
C ALA A 18 -10.61 -23.81 -30.73
N GLY A 19 -9.62 -23.07 -31.24
CA GLY A 19 -9.79 -21.87 -32.07
C GLY A 19 -8.92 -21.96 -33.32
N GLY A 20 -9.51 -21.87 -34.51
CA GLY A 20 -8.86 -22.26 -35.77
C GLY A 20 -7.83 -21.27 -36.32
N SER A 21 -6.72 -21.84 -36.82
CA SER A 21 -5.85 -21.40 -37.93
C SER A 21 -6.10 -20.03 -38.57
N PHE A 22 -5.09 -19.14 -38.55
CA PHE A 22 -4.70 -18.37 -39.74
C PHE A 22 -3.28 -17.74 -39.63
N LEU A 23 -2.47 -17.98 -40.68
CA LEU A 23 -1.29 -17.22 -41.16
C LEU A 23 0.05 -17.23 -40.39
N GLN A 24 1.09 -16.93 -41.17
CA GLN A 24 2.51 -17.27 -41.02
C GLN A 24 3.41 -16.02 -40.97
N ALA A 25 4.68 -16.23 -40.59
CA ALA A 25 5.85 -15.33 -40.72
C ALA A 25 5.88 -14.11 -39.77
N TYR A 26 6.99 -13.80 -39.07
CA TYR A 26 8.36 -13.73 -39.60
C TYR A 26 9.46 -14.16 -38.61
N SER A 27 10.65 -14.42 -39.16
CA SER A 27 11.85 -14.92 -38.48
C SER A 27 12.80 -13.83 -37.96
N GLY A 28 13.47 -14.08 -36.82
CA GLY A 28 14.64 -13.31 -36.38
C GLY A 28 15.43 -14.00 -35.26
N ARG A 29 16.57 -14.63 -35.58
CA ARG A 29 17.52 -15.17 -34.59
C ARG A 29 18.48 -14.09 -34.11
N ALA A 30 18.84 -14.11 -32.82
CA ALA A 30 20.04 -13.47 -32.30
C ALA A 30 20.76 -14.37 -31.27
N VAL A 31 22.08 -14.22 -31.17
CA VAL A 31 23.00 -14.94 -30.28
C VAL A 31 23.79 -13.88 -29.49
N GLY A 32 24.06 -14.03 -28.20
CA GLY A 32 23.73 -15.12 -27.26
C GLY A 32 24.87 -15.27 -26.25
N ASN A 33 24.56 -15.35 -24.95
CA ASN A 33 25.53 -15.17 -23.88
C ASN A 33 25.35 -16.22 -22.76
N PRO A 34 26.39 -16.96 -22.33
CA PRO A 34 26.25 -18.00 -21.32
C PRO A 34 26.54 -17.48 -19.90
N ALA A 35 25.48 -17.13 -19.18
CA ALA A 35 25.50 -17.03 -17.72
C ALA A 35 24.21 -17.68 -17.19
N GLY A 36 24.35 -18.61 -16.24
CA GLY A 36 23.25 -19.42 -15.74
C GLY A 36 22.30 -18.65 -14.83
N THR A 37 21.46 -17.80 -15.39
CA THR A 37 20.17 -17.46 -14.81
C THR A 37 19.11 -18.34 -15.46
N ALA A 38 18.20 -18.90 -14.67
CA ALA A 38 17.01 -19.56 -15.20
C ALA A 38 16.09 -18.48 -15.78
N GLY A 39 16.36 -18.10 -17.02
CA GLY A 39 15.62 -17.07 -17.73
C GLY A 39 14.14 -17.42 -17.76
N PHE A 40 13.32 -16.56 -17.17
CA PHE A 40 11.87 -16.63 -17.25
C PHE A 40 11.47 -16.39 -18.70
N GLU A 41 11.32 -17.45 -19.50
CA GLU A 41 10.87 -17.32 -20.89
C GLU A 41 9.38 -16.92 -20.91
N PRO A 42 9.03 -15.69 -21.34
CA PRO A 42 7.62 -15.28 -21.42
C PRO A 42 6.91 -15.93 -22.62
N ASN A 43 7.67 -16.58 -23.50
CA ASN A 43 7.24 -17.11 -24.79
C ASN A 43 6.54 -18.48 -24.71
N ALA A 44 5.74 -18.71 -23.66
CA ALA A 44 4.87 -19.88 -23.61
C ALA A 44 3.71 -19.79 -24.61
N MET A 45 3.20 -18.58 -24.87
CA MET A 45 2.21 -18.28 -25.92
C MET A 45 2.38 -16.80 -26.35
N PRO A 46 2.56 -16.46 -27.64
CA PRO A 46 2.66 -15.07 -28.10
C PRO A 46 1.38 -14.23 -27.93
N SER A 47 0.30 -14.81 -27.37
CA SER A 47 -0.97 -14.15 -27.07
C SER A 47 -1.39 -14.22 -25.60
N TYR A 48 -0.60 -14.81 -24.70
CA TYR A 48 -0.95 -14.92 -23.28
C TYR A 48 -0.16 -13.90 -22.46
N TYR A 49 -0.73 -12.70 -22.32
CA TYR A 49 -0.16 -11.63 -21.51
C TYR A 49 -1.24 -11.01 -20.60
N PRO A 50 -1.51 -11.62 -19.43
CA PRO A 50 -2.59 -11.22 -18.52
C PRO A 50 -2.63 -9.73 -18.15
N PRO A 51 -1.51 -8.99 -18.01
CA PRO A 51 -1.53 -7.55 -17.72
C PRO A 51 -2.33 -6.69 -18.70
N THR A 52 -2.55 -7.15 -19.94
CA THR A 52 -3.37 -6.43 -20.95
C THR A 52 -4.86 -6.78 -20.92
N LEU A 53 -5.29 -7.68 -20.04
CA LEU A 53 -6.69 -8.11 -19.94
C LEU A 53 -7.52 -7.06 -19.18
N THR A 54 -8.67 -6.71 -19.75
CA THR A 54 -9.59 -5.69 -19.22
C THR A 54 -10.70 -6.29 -18.34
N GLY A 55 -11.29 -5.45 -17.49
CA GLY A 55 -12.39 -5.83 -16.58
C GLY A 55 -11.91 -6.00 -15.14
N MET A 56 -12.79 -6.50 -14.26
CA MET A 56 -12.38 -6.88 -12.90
C MET A 56 -11.52 -8.14 -12.96
N ARG A 57 -10.33 -8.10 -12.34
CA ARG A 57 -9.35 -9.21 -12.29
C ARG A 57 -9.00 -9.53 -10.83
N GLY A 58 -8.46 -10.72 -10.57
CA GLY A 58 -8.15 -11.19 -9.21
C GLY A 58 -9.39 -11.77 -8.50
N SER A 59 -9.63 -11.37 -7.25
CA SER A 59 -10.80 -11.77 -6.48
C SER A 59 -12.07 -11.08 -7.01
N HIS A 60 -12.84 -11.78 -7.82
CA HIS A 60 -14.07 -11.29 -8.46
C HIS A 60 -15.12 -12.41 -8.53
N ASP A 61 -16.39 -12.06 -8.74
CA ASP A 61 -17.46 -13.01 -9.04
C ASP A 61 -17.04 -13.93 -10.21
N GLY A 62 -16.98 -15.23 -9.96
CA GLY A 62 -16.44 -16.27 -10.84
C GLY A 62 -15.09 -16.85 -10.41
N SER A 63 -14.32 -16.21 -9.52
CA SER A 63 -12.97 -16.69 -9.14
C SER A 63 -12.94 -17.58 -7.89
N TYR A 64 -13.97 -17.56 -7.04
CA TYR A 64 -13.99 -18.28 -5.75
C TYR A 64 -15.08 -19.36 -5.65
N GLU A 65 -16.03 -19.38 -6.59
CA GLU A 65 -17.25 -20.19 -6.54
C GLU A 65 -16.95 -21.69 -6.62
N VAL A 66 -15.96 -22.09 -7.42
CA VAL A 66 -15.53 -23.51 -7.49
C VAL A 66 -14.95 -23.96 -6.14
N ALA A 67 -14.14 -23.11 -5.49
CA ALA A 67 -13.57 -23.40 -4.18
C ALA A 67 -14.65 -23.43 -3.09
N HIS A 68 -15.58 -22.47 -3.08
CA HIS A 68 -16.71 -22.44 -2.14
C HIS A 68 -17.70 -23.60 -2.37
N ALA A 69 -17.98 -23.97 -3.61
CA ALA A 69 -18.82 -25.13 -3.93
C ALA A 69 -18.18 -26.44 -3.41
N LEU A 70 -16.87 -26.59 -3.58
CA LEU A 70 -16.13 -27.73 -3.03
C LEU A 70 -16.11 -27.73 -1.50
N ALA A 71 -15.72 -26.60 -0.88
CA ALA A 71 -15.44 -26.51 0.56
C ALA A 71 -16.70 -26.40 1.43
N TRP A 72 -17.70 -25.61 1.02
CA TRP A 72 -18.90 -25.33 1.82
C TRP A 72 -20.12 -26.16 1.39
N GLN A 73 -20.19 -26.56 0.12
CA GLN A 73 -21.34 -27.32 -0.44
C GLN A 73 -21.00 -28.78 -0.75
N GLY A 74 -19.74 -29.21 -0.56
CA GLY A 74 -19.29 -30.58 -0.80
C GLY A 74 -19.31 -31.00 -2.27
N GLN A 75 -19.41 -30.07 -3.21
CA GLN A 75 -19.45 -30.36 -4.65
C GLN A 75 -18.09 -30.85 -5.14
N LYS A 76 -17.89 -32.16 -5.15
CA LYS A 76 -16.67 -32.84 -5.60
C LYS A 76 -16.84 -33.37 -7.03
N PRO A 77 -15.77 -33.38 -7.85
CA PRO A 77 -15.76 -34.14 -9.11
C PRO A 77 -16.16 -35.60 -8.86
N LYS A 78 -17.07 -36.13 -9.68
CA LYS A 78 -17.53 -37.54 -9.58
C LYS A 78 -16.43 -38.56 -9.89
N THR A 79 -15.40 -38.11 -10.60
CA THR A 79 -14.28 -38.89 -11.12
C THR A 79 -13.03 -38.01 -11.06
N TYR A 80 -11.93 -38.59 -10.64
CA TYR A 80 -10.60 -37.99 -10.63
C TYR A 80 -9.60 -39.10 -10.98
N GLU A 81 -8.46 -38.72 -11.54
CA GLU A 81 -7.38 -39.64 -11.91
C GLU A 81 -6.20 -39.42 -10.97
N THR A 82 -5.64 -40.51 -10.44
CA THR A 82 -4.36 -40.45 -9.71
C THR A 82 -3.26 -40.32 -10.74
N LEU A 83 -2.52 -39.20 -10.69
CA LEU A 83 -1.40 -38.95 -11.58
C LEU A 83 -0.12 -39.55 -10.98
N ASP A 84 0.71 -40.17 -11.83
CA ASP A 84 2.05 -40.65 -11.47
C ASP A 84 3.05 -39.48 -11.47
N GLU A 85 2.80 -38.50 -10.60
CA GLU A 85 3.59 -37.29 -10.44
C GLU A 85 3.95 -37.07 -8.97
N HIS A 86 5.24 -36.85 -8.71
CA HIS A 86 5.74 -36.44 -7.41
C HIS A 86 6.14 -34.97 -7.42
N TYR A 87 5.85 -34.26 -6.33
CA TYR A 87 6.24 -32.88 -6.09
C TYR A 87 6.70 -32.78 -4.62
N ASP A 88 7.87 -32.19 -4.40
CA ASP A 88 8.45 -32.05 -3.06
C ASP A 88 7.71 -30.96 -2.25
N LEU A 89 7.13 -29.99 -2.95
CA LEU A 89 6.24 -28.97 -2.40
C LEU A 89 5.04 -28.71 -3.32
N VAL A 90 3.85 -28.55 -2.73
CA VAL A 90 2.66 -28.02 -3.40
C VAL A 90 2.26 -26.71 -2.72
N VAL A 91 2.19 -25.62 -3.49
CA VAL A 91 1.78 -24.29 -3.04
C VAL A 91 0.42 -23.96 -3.65
N VAL A 92 -0.52 -23.52 -2.83
CA VAL A 92 -1.84 -23.04 -3.26
C VAL A 92 -1.88 -21.53 -3.06
N GLY A 93 -1.99 -20.79 -4.16
CA GLY A 93 -1.83 -19.34 -4.27
C GLY A 93 -0.44 -18.96 -4.79
N ALA A 94 -0.38 -18.36 -5.98
CA ALA A 94 0.79 -17.72 -6.59
C ALA A 94 0.88 -16.22 -6.23
N GLY A 95 0.30 -15.81 -5.10
CA GLY A 95 0.53 -14.50 -4.49
C GLY A 95 1.92 -14.40 -3.86
N MET A 96 2.30 -13.19 -3.40
CA MET A 96 3.62 -12.91 -2.81
C MET A 96 4.06 -13.96 -1.77
N SER A 97 3.19 -14.34 -0.84
CA SER A 97 3.50 -15.33 0.21
C SER A 97 3.77 -16.75 -0.34
N GLY A 98 3.03 -17.17 -1.38
CA GLY A 98 3.22 -18.50 -1.98
C GLY A 98 4.45 -18.55 -2.89
N LEU A 99 4.72 -17.47 -3.63
CA LEU A 99 5.95 -17.32 -4.40
C LEU A 99 7.18 -17.27 -3.47
N ALA A 100 7.10 -16.55 -2.35
CA ALA A 100 8.15 -16.54 -1.33
C ALA A 100 8.37 -17.94 -0.72
N ALA A 101 7.30 -18.67 -0.37
CA ALA A 101 7.40 -20.04 0.15
C ALA A 101 8.08 -20.98 -0.87
N ALA A 102 7.73 -20.88 -2.15
CA ALA A 102 8.41 -21.63 -3.21
C ALA A 102 9.89 -21.22 -3.36
N TRP A 103 10.20 -19.93 -3.29
CA TRP A 103 11.57 -19.40 -3.37
C TRP A 103 12.47 -19.94 -2.24
N TYR A 104 12.04 -19.81 -0.98
CA TYR A 104 12.82 -20.33 0.15
C TYR A 104 12.99 -21.85 0.07
N TYR A 105 11.95 -22.58 -0.36
CA TYR A 105 12.07 -24.03 -0.54
C TYR A 105 13.10 -24.40 -1.61
N LEU A 106 13.17 -23.67 -2.73
CA LEU A 106 14.23 -23.86 -3.74
C LEU A 106 15.64 -23.47 -3.22
N LYS A 107 15.73 -22.51 -2.30
CA LYS A 107 17.00 -22.05 -1.72
C LYS A 107 17.61 -23.04 -0.73
N GLU A 108 16.76 -23.78 0.01
CA GLU A 108 17.18 -24.79 0.99
C GLU A 108 17.33 -26.21 0.40
N MET A 109 16.72 -26.48 -0.76
CA MET A 109 16.66 -27.83 -1.35
C MET A 109 17.55 -27.98 -2.60
N ALA A 110 17.59 -29.19 -3.15
CA ALA A 110 18.45 -29.53 -4.28
C ALA A 110 17.90 -29.01 -5.63
N PRO A 111 18.75 -28.75 -6.64
CA PRO A 111 18.33 -28.16 -7.93
C PRO A 111 17.28 -28.96 -8.71
N GLU A 112 17.14 -30.26 -8.44
CA GLU A 112 16.14 -31.16 -9.02
C GLU A 112 14.74 -31.07 -8.40
N THR A 113 14.56 -30.27 -7.33
CA THR A 113 13.28 -30.10 -6.62
C THR A 113 12.13 -29.67 -7.54
N ARG A 114 10.99 -30.35 -7.39
CA ARG A 114 9.76 -30.16 -8.16
C ARG A 114 8.68 -29.49 -7.30
N ILE A 115 8.44 -28.21 -7.54
CA ILE A 115 7.35 -27.47 -6.89
C ILE A 115 6.14 -27.36 -7.84
N LEU A 116 4.96 -27.68 -7.33
CA LEU A 116 3.68 -27.38 -8.00
C LEU A 116 3.06 -26.13 -7.37
N ILE A 117 2.87 -25.07 -8.16
CA ILE A 117 2.13 -23.88 -7.73
C ILE A 117 0.77 -23.87 -8.45
N LEU A 118 -0.30 -23.71 -7.69
CA LEU A 118 -1.68 -23.64 -8.17
C LEU A 118 -2.29 -22.29 -7.82
N ASP A 119 -2.83 -21.56 -8.79
CA ASP A 119 -3.59 -20.33 -8.56
C ASP A 119 -4.89 -20.38 -9.39
N ASN A 120 -5.96 -19.79 -8.88
CA ASN A 120 -7.27 -19.68 -9.52
C ASN A 120 -7.37 -18.46 -10.45
N HIS A 121 -6.43 -17.54 -10.36
CA HIS A 121 -6.36 -16.36 -11.19
C HIS A 121 -5.63 -16.59 -12.53
N ASP A 122 -5.77 -15.59 -13.38
CA ASP A 122 -5.13 -15.42 -14.68
C ASP A 122 -3.63 -15.11 -14.63
N ASP A 123 -3.14 -14.61 -13.51
CA ASP A 123 -1.76 -14.14 -13.35
C ASP A 123 -1.29 -14.34 -11.91
N PHE A 124 0.03 -14.41 -11.74
CA PHE A 124 0.67 -14.51 -10.44
C PHE A 124 0.71 -13.13 -9.72
N GLY A 125 1.29 -13.09 -8.52
CA GLY A 125 1.43 -11.87 -7.69
C GLY A 125 0.23 -11.56 -6.80
N GLY A 126 -0.94 -12.15 -7.04
CA GLY A 126 -2.14 -11.95 -6.21
C GLY A 126 -2.65 -10.51 -6.26
N HIS A 127 -2.53 -9.75 -5.16
CA HIS A 127 -2.82 -8.30 -5.14
C HIS A 127 -1.67 -7.44 -5.68
N ALA A 128 -0.47 -7.98 -5.89
CA ALA A 128 0.68 -7.27 -6.46
C ALA A 128 0.75 -7.37 -8.00
N LYS A 129 -0.40 -7.35 -8.67
CA LYS A 129 -0.50 -7.47 -10.14
C LYS A 129 -0.17 -6.18 -10.88
N ARG A 130 0.35 -6.36 -12.10
CA ARG A 130 0.52 -5.32 -13.12
C ARG A 130 -0.72 -5.27 -14.01
N ASN A 131 -1.29 -4.08 -14.19
CA ASN A 131 -2.40 -3.81 -15.10
C ASN A 131 -1.94 -2.79 -16.16
N GLU A 132 -2.25 -3.03 -17.42
CA GLU A 132 -1.89 -2.17 -18.55
C GLU A 132 -3.11 -1.71 -19.34
N PHE A 133 -3.39 -0.41 -19.30
CA PHE A 133 -4.47 0.19 -20.08
C PHE A 133 -3.90 0.95 -21.27
N HIS A 134 -4.53 0.82 -22.44
CA HIS A 134 -4.09 1.52 -23.65
C HIS A 134 -5.07 2.64 -24.00
N TYR A 135 -4.60 3.90 -24.00
CA TYR A 135 -5.42 5.07 -24.30
C TYR A 135 -4.66 6.09 -25.17
N LYS A 136 -5.17 6.34 -26.38
CA LYS A 136 -4.60 7.28 -27.38
C LYS A 136 -3.09 7.08 -27.54
N ASP A 137 -2.73 5.89 -28.02
CA ASP A 137 -1.36 5.45 -28.33
C ASP A 137 -0.37 5.44 -27.15
N ARG A 138 -0.88 5.52 -25.91
CA ARG A 138 -0.08 5.39 -24.68
C ARG A 138 -0.54 4.20 -23.85
N MET A 139 0.42 3.42 -23.39
CA MET A 139 0.23 2.46 -22.31
C MET A 139 0.25 3.21 -20.97
N LEU A 140 -0.74 2.96 -20.13
CA LEU A 140 -0.89 3.46 -18.77
C LEU A 140 -0.72 2.28 -17.82
N LEU A 141 0.33 2.34 -17.02
CA LEU A 141 0.63 1.33 -16.01
C LEU A 141 -0.23 1.59 -14.76
N SER A 142 -0.85 0.54 -14.24
CA SER A 142 -1.53 0.54 -12.95
C SER A 142 -1.16 -0.72 -12.17
N LEU A 143 -1.35 -0.66 -10.86
CA LEU A 143 -1.19 -1.76 -9.91
C LEU A 143 -2.54 -2.44 -9.63
N GLY A 144 -2.50 -3.62 -9.02
CA GLY A 144 -3.68 -4.30 -8.49
C GLY A 144 -4.15 -3.69 -7.16
N GLY A 145 -3.35 -3.86 -6.11
CA GLY A 145 -3.61 -3.33 -4.78
C GLY A 145 -2.37 -3.16 -3.89
N ALA A 146 -1.28 -3.91 -4.13
CA ALA A 146 0.01 -3.59 -3.52
C ALA A 146 0.65 -2.41 -4.28
N GLN A 147 0.82 -1.27 -3.59
CA GLN A 147 1.20 0.01 -4.21
C GLN A 147 2.64 0.45 -3.92
N ASN A 148 3.10 0.31 -2.68
CA ASN A 148 4.36 0.90 -2.19
C ASN A 148 5.25 -0.15 -1.51
N LEU A 149 6.56 0.09 -1.54
CA LEU A 149 7.52 -0.51 -0.62
C LEU A 149 7.77 0.47 0.52
N GLU A 150 7.03 0.31 1.62
CA GLU A 150 7.19 1.15 2.81
C GLU A 150 8.37 0.65 3.66
N SER A 151 9.22 1.58 4.11
CA SER A 151 10.37 1.36 5.01
C SER A 151 11.14 0.03 4.84
N PRO A 152 11.76 -0.26 3.67
CA PRO A 152 12.46 -1.54 3.43
C PRO A 152 13.60 -1.82 4.42
N SER A 153 14.21 -0.78 4.99
CA SER A 153 15.23 -0.87 6.05
C SER A 153 14.71 -1.44 7.38
N SER A 154 13.39 -1.56 7.54
CA SER A 154 12.72 -2.11 8.73
C SER A 154 12.14 -3.51 8.49
N TYR A 155 12.44 -4.14 7.34
CA TYR A 155 12.02 -5.50 7.05
C TYR A 155 12.81 -6.50 7.90
N SER A 156 12.16 -7.63 8.23
CA SER A 156 12.84 -8.75 8.89
C SER A 156 13.90 -9.37 7.98
N ASP A 157 14.91 -10.04 8.55
CA ASP A 157 15.99 -10.70 7.81
C ASP A 157 15.48 -11.58 6.65
N ALA A 158 14.37 -12.30 6.87
CA ALA A 158 13.70 -13.08 5.82
C ALA A 158 13.24 -12.18 4.67
N ALA A 159 12.37 -11.20 4.94
CA ALA A 159 11.85 -10.30 3.91
C ALA A 159 12.97 -9.51 3.21
N GLY A 160 13.94 -8.97 3.96
CA GLY A 160 15.11 -8.29 3.38
C GLY A 160 15.95 -9.19 2.47
N SER A 161 16.23 -10.43 2.88
CA SER A 161 16.92 -11.43 2.06
C SER A 161 16.18 -11.73 0.77
N LEU A 162 14.85 -11.87 0.80
CA LEU A 162 14.05 -12.06 -0.41
C LEU A 162 14.10 -10.83 -1.33
N MET A 163 14.05 -9.61 -0.80
CA MET A 163 14.16 -8.40 -1.62
C MET A 163 15.51 -8.32 -2.33
N ILE A 164 16.61 -8.63 -1.64
CA ILE A 164 17.96 -8.71 -2.23
C ILE A 164 18.04 -9.83 -3.28
N ASP A 165 17.53 -11.02 -2.97
CA ASP A 165 17.52 -12.18 -3.87
C ASP A 165 16.80 -11.88 -5.22
N ILE A 166 15.75 -11.05 -5.20
CA ILE A 166 15.00 -10.63 -6.41
C ILE A 166 15.55 -9.33 -7.05
N GLY A 167 16.70 -8.83 -6.59
CA GLY A 167 17.38 -7.67 -7.17
C GLY A 167 16.88 -6.30 -6.70
N ILE A 168 16.20 -6.24 -5.55
CA ILE A 168 15.80 -5.00 -4.86
C ILE A 168 16.73 -4.83 -3.64
N ASP A 169 18.00 -4.56 -3.93
CA ASP A 169 19.05 -4.25 -2.97
C ASP A 169 19.19 -2.74 -2.72
N GLU A 170 20.16 -2.32 -1.90
CA GLU A 170 20.43 -0.91 -1.62
C GLU A 170 20.72 -0.09 -2.89
N GLN A 171 21.35 -0.68 -3.92
CA GLN A 171 21.63 0.00 -5.18
C GLN A 171 20.33 0.23 -5.97
N ALA A 172 19.43 -0.75 -6.01
CA ALA A 172 18.10 -0.61 -6.61
C ALA A 172 17.26 0.44 -5.87
N ILE A 173 17.25 0.45 -4.52
CA ILE A 173 16.58 1.50 -3.73
C ILE A 173 17.17 2.89 -4.04
N ALA A 174 18.50 3.03 -4.04
CA ALA A 174 19.16 4.30 -4.35
C ALA A 174 18.88 4.77 -5.79
N GLN A 175 18.80 3.85 -6.76
CA GLN A 175 18.43 4.17 -8.13
C GLN A 175 16.95 4.60 -8.25
N MET A 176 16.05 4.01 -7.47
CA MET A 176 14.65 4.48 -7.40
C MET A 176 14.54 5.88 -6.81
N ASP A 177 15.26 6.19 -5.72
CA ASP A 177 15.28 7.54 -5.16
C ASP A 177 15.87 8.57 -6.13
N ALA A 178 16.98 8.24 -6.81
CA ALA A 178 17.62 9.12 -7.79
C ALA A 178 16.75 9.38 -9.04
N ASN A 179 15.91 8.42 -9.42
CA ASN A 179 14.94 8.57 -10.52
C ASN A 179 13.62 9.23 -10.09
N THR A 180 13.37 9.38 -8.79
CA THR A 180 12.13 9.98 -8.28
C THR A 180 12.23 11.50 -8.32
N PRO A 181 11.32 12.21 -9.03
CA PRO A 181 11.37 13.67 -9.12
C PRO A 181 11.20 14.35 -7.75
N ASP A 182 11.97 15.42 -7.51
CA ASP A 182 12.00 16.17 -6.24
C ASP A 182 10.65 16.78 -5.80
N ASN A 183 9.62 16.73 -6.63
CA ASN A 183 8.26 17.16 -6.33
C ASN A 183 7.28 16.02 -5.95
N PHE A 184 7.76 14.80 -5.71
CA PHE A 184 6.92 13.64 -5.34
C PHE A 184 7.04 13.29 -3.84
N VAL A 185 6.20 13.88 -2.98
CA VAL A 185 6.15 13.57 -1.53
C VAL A 185 5.99 12.07 -1.27
N LEU A 186 5.06 11.41 -1.97
CA LEU A 186 4.79 9.97 -1.82
C LEU A 186 5.90 9.08 -2.38
N GLY A 187 6.87 9.63 -3.12
CA GLY A 187 8.10 8.94 -3.53
C GLY A 187 9.25 9.12 -2.55
N GLY A 188 9.00 9.56 -1.32
CA GLY A 188 10.03 9.81 -0.30
C GLY A 188 10.65 11.21 -0.33
N LYS A 189 10.28 12.08 -1.28
CA LYS A 189 10.75 13.47 -1.33
C LYS A 189 9.95 14.34 -0.36
N LEU A 190 10.09 14.08 0.95
CA LEU A 190 9.33 14.69 2.05
C LEU A 190 9.44 16.24 2.14
N ASN A 191 10.32 16.86 1.36
CA ASN A 191 10.43 18.31 1.24
C ASN A 191 9.57 18.93 0.12
N ALA A 192 8.97 18.13 -0.75
CA ALA A 192 8.09 18.57 -1.82
C ALA A 192 6.75 19.12 -1.31
N ASP A 193 6.10 19.94 -2.13
CA ASP A 193 4.76 20.44 -1.84
C ASP A 193 3.71 19.32 -1.85
N VAL A 194 2.75 19.45 -0.95
CA VAL A 194 1.56 18.60 -0.84
C VAL A 194 0.39 19.55 -0.60
N GLY A 195 -0.31 19.86 -1.69
CA GLY A 195 -1.42 20.81 -1.68
C GLY A 195 -2.60 20.30 -0.84
N LEU A 196 -3.38 21.23 -0.30
CA LEU A 196 -4.63 20.94 0.39
C LEU A 196 -5.80 21.25 -0.55
N THR A 197 -6.76 20.32 -0.63
CA THR A 197 -8.03 20.56 -1.34
C THR A 197 -9.15 20.64 -0.32
N VAL A 198 -9.93 21.72 -0.36
CA VAL A 198 -11.07 21.97 0.52
C VAL A 198 -12.34 22.26 -0.28
N PRO A 199 -13.54 21.99 0.25
CA PRO A 199 -14.78 22.46 -0.37
C PRO A 199 -14.86 23.99 -0.45
N GLU A 200 -15.38 24.50 -1.56
CA GLU A 200 -15.75 25.90 -1.74
C GLU A 200 -17.12 25.96 -2.44
N LYS A 201 -18.20 26.10 -1.66
CA LYS A 201 -19.59 26.01 -2.13
C LYS A 201 -19.82 24.68 -2.88
N ASP A 202 -20.26 24.74 -4.15
CA ASP A 202 -20.48 23.58 -5.02
C ASP A 202 -19.20 23.13 -5.76
N GLN A 203 -18.03 23.65 -5.40
CA GLN A 203 -16.74 23.36 -6.04
C GLN A 203 -15.68 22.97 -4.99
N HIS A 204 -14.44 22.78 -5.44
CA HIS A 204 -13.28 22.50 -4.59
C HIS A 204 -12.16 23.48 -4.92
N LEU A 205 -11.52 24.03 -3.88
CA LEU A 205 -10.36 24.88 -3.98
C LEU A 205 -9.11 24.08 -3.59
N THR A 206 -8.15 23.96 -4.50
CA THR A 206 -6.83 23.36 -4.23
C THR A 206 -5.79 24.46 -4.00
N LEU A 207 -5.24 24.51 -2.79
CA LEU A 207 -4.17 25.42 -2.38
C LEU A 207 -2.82 24.70 -2.42
N GLY A 208 -1.92 25.16 -3.28
CA GLY A 208 -0.53 24.66 -3.33
C GLY A 208 0.30 25.02 -2.09
N GLY A 209 1.51 24.46 -2.01
CA GLY A 209 2.42 24.58 -0.87
C GLY A 209 2.54 23.29 -0.05
N HIS A 210 3.31 23.33 1.03
CA HIS A 210 3.67 22.17 1.84
C HIS A 210 2.77 22.06 3.09
N TRP A 211 1.53 21.59 2.91
CA TRP A 211 0.56 21.62 4.00
C TRP A 211 0.92 20.74 5.20
N LEU A 212 1.67 19.65 5.00
CA LEU A 212 2.25 18.86 6.11
C LEU A 212 3.24 19.66 6.97
N LYS A 213 3.92 20.68 6.43
CA LYS A 213 4.70 21.65 7.24
C LYS A 213 3.81 22.74 7.83
N PHE A 214 2.82 23.22 7.08
CA PHE A 214 1.95 24.32 7.52
C PHE A 214 1.09 23.95 8.73
N PHE A 215 0.51 22.74 8.75
CA PHE A 215 -0.23 22.23 9.91
C PHE A 215 0.61 22.20 11.20
N HIS A 216 1.94 22.02 11.09
CA HIS A 216 2.87 21.97 12.22
C HIS A 216 3.58 23.32 12.48
N GLY A 217 3.00 24.43 12.01
CA GLY A 217 3.49 25.79 12.28
C GLY A 217 4.82 26.14 11.61
N ARG A 218 5.20 25.43 10.53
CA ARG A 218 6.47 25.63 9.81
C ARG A 218 6.24 26.30 8.46
N GLY A 219 7.22 27.07 7.99
CA GLY A 219 7.11 27.81 6.72
C GLY A 219 6.11 28.97 6.81
N ASP A 220 5.60 29.43 5.66
CA ASP A 220 4.62 30.52 5.56
C ASP A 220 3.18 30.06 5.83
N TYR A 221 2.98 29.34 6.94
CA TYR A 221 1.71 28.70 7.28
C TYR A 221 0.59 29.71 7.52
N GLN A 222 0.91 30.90 8.05
CA GLN A 222 -0.05 31.99 8.28
C GLN A 222 -0.67 32.48 6.97
N SER A 223 0.15 32.73 5.94
CA SER A 223 -0.34 33.14 4.62
C SER A 223 -1.02 32.00 3.86
N ALA A 224 -0.73 30.73 4.19
CA ALA A 224 -1.44 29.57 3.66
C ALA A 224 -2.86 29.46 4.28
N VAL A 225 -2.98 29.53 5.61
CA VAL A 225 -4.26 29.52 6.33
C VAL A 225 -5.12 30.73 5.96
N GLY A 226 -4.51 31.91 5.76
CA GLY A 226 -5.19 33.12 5.29
C GLY A 226 -5.98 32.97 3.98
N LYS A 227 -5.58 32.00 3.12
CA LYS A 227 -6.21 31.70 1.82
C LYS A 227 -7.35 30.68 1.91
N LEU A 228 -7.62 30.09 3.07
CA LEU A 228 -8.71 29.12 3.23
C LEU A 228 -10.08 29.81 3.09
N PRO A 229 -11.09 29.15 2.45
CA PRO A 229 -12.43 29.68 2.27
C PRO A 229 -13.31 29.45 3.52
N ILE A 230 -12.76 29.74 4.69
CA ILE A 230 -13.40 29.59 6.01
C ILE A 230 -13.55 30.97 6.69
N PRO A 231 -14.38 31.11 7.74
CA PRO A 231 -14.50 32.35 8.52
C PRO A 231 -13.16 32.82 9.11
N ASP A 232 -12.98 34.14 9.26
CA ASP A 232 -11.68 34.70 9.67
C ASP A 232 -11.30 34.35 11.12
N ASP A 233 -12.28 34.23 12.03
CA ASP A 233 -12.07 33.71 13.40
C ASP A 233 -11.51 32.26 13.39
N GLN A 234 -11.96 31.44 12.44
CA GLN A 234 -11.47 30.07 12.28
C GLN A 234 -10.04 30.04 11.72
N LYS A 235 -9.65 31.01 10.88
CA LYS A 235 -8.27 31.18 10.42
C LYS A 235 -7.35 31.59 11.56
N GLU A 236 -7.77 32.56 12.38
CA GLU A 236 -7.03 33.01 13.56
C GLU A 236 -6.82 31.86 14.56
N THR A 237 -7.86 31.08 14.84
CA THR A 237 -7.78 29.88 15.69
C THR A 237 -6.84 28.82 15.11
N LEU A 238 -6.91 28.52 13.82
CA LEU A 238 -5.96 27.58 13.18
C LEU A 238 -4.51 28.10 13.20
N ILE A 239 -4.28 29.40 13.02
CA ILE A 239 -2.95 30.00 13.11
C ILE A 239 -2.39 29.83 14.53
N ALA A 240 -3.15 30.16 15.58
CA ALA A 240 -2.72 29.98 16.96
C ALA A 240 -2.44 28.51 17.30
N PHE A 241 -3.30 27.59 16.82
CA PHE A 241 -3.16 26.15 17.02
C PHE A 241 -1.93 25.56 16.31
N PHE A 242 -1.66 25.92 15.06
CA PHE A 242 -0.47 25.43 14.34
C PHE A 242 0.81 26.06 14.87
N GLY A 243 0.79 27.36 15.20
CA GLY A 243 1.92 28.07 15.78
C GLY A 243 2.35 27.51 17.13
N GLY A 244 1.39 27.11 17.97
CA GLY A 244 1.63 26.72 19.37
C GLY A 244 1.85 27.91 20.30
N ASP A 245 1.37 29.10 19.90
CA ASP A 245 1.51 30.33 20.69
C ASP A 245 0.60 30.34 21.93
N LYS A 246 -0.35 29.38 21.99
CA LYS A 246 -1.23 29.12 23.11
C LYS A 246 -1.20 27.62 23.45
N ASP A 247 -1.12 27.32 24.74
CA ASP A 247 -1.43 26.01 25.30
C ASP A 247 -2.94 25.92 25.53
N PHE A 248 -3.61 24.95 24.91
CA PHE A 248 -5.08 24.78 24.99
C PHE A 248 -5.52 23.85 26.13
N LEU A 249 -4.57 23.36 26.93
CA LEU A 249 -4.77 22.55 28.11
C LEU A 249 -4.08 23.18 29.35
N ASP A 250 -3.86 24.50 29.35
CA ASP A 250 -3.11 25.26 30.37
C ASP A 250 -3.77 25.26 31.76
N ASP A 251 -5.06 24.92 31.83
CA ASP A 251 -5.84 24.68 33.05
C ASP A 251 -5.59 23.30 33.69
N LEU A 252 -4.96 22.36 32.98
CA LEU A 252 -4.74 20.99 33.42
C LEU A 252 -3.31 20.77 33.95
N SER A 253 -3.18 20.00 35.03
CA SER A 253 -1.88 19.52 35.52
C SER A 253 -1.25 18.45 34.61
N LEU A 254 -0.01 18.04 34.92
CA LEU A 254 0.75 17.04 34.16
C LEU A 254 -0.04 15.74 33.96
N THR A 255 -0.54 15.15 35.06
CA THR A 255 -1.31 13.90 35.02
C THR A 255 -2.65 14.10 34.32
N GLU A 256 -3.34 15.21 34.56
CA GLU A 256 -4.64 15.48 33.91
C GLU A 256 -4.50 15.69 32.39
N LYS A 257 -3.42 16.32 31.92
CA LYS A 257 -3.10 16.38 30.49
C LYS A 257 -2.87 14.99 29.90
N TRP A 258 -2.11 14.14 30.60
CA TRP A 258 -1.86 12.76 30.15
C TRP A 258 -3.16 11.96 30.04
N ASP A 259 -4.00 11.98 31.08
CA ASP A 259 -5.30 11.29 31.09
C ASP A 259 -6.24 11.86 30.00
N TYR A 260 -6.24 13.18 29.80
CA TYR A 260 -7.03 13.84 28.76
C TYR A 260 -6.63 13.37 27.36
N VAL A 261 -5.33 13.39 27.02
CA VAL A 261 -4.89 13.03 25.66
C VAL A 261 -5.06 11.55 25.33
N ASN A 262 -5.15 10.68 26.35
CA ASN A 262 -5.40 9.24 26.22
C ASN A 262 -6.89 8.86 26.23
N SER A 263 -7.81 9.78 26.59
CA SER A 263 -9.24 9.45 26.76
C SER A 263 -10.19 10.28 25.89
N VAL A 264 -9.79 11.49 25.49
CA VAL A 264 -10.62 12.38 24.69
C VAL A 264 -10.30 12.24 23.21
N SER A 265 -11.34 12.14 22.38
CA SER A 265 -11.15 12.08 20.92
C SER A 265 -10.58 13.39 20.36
N TYR A 266 -9.70 13.30 19.37
CA TYR A 266 -9.03 14.45 18.76
C TYR A 266 -10.01 15.53 18.27
N ASN A 267 -11.12 15.13 17.63
CA ASN A 267 -12.14 16.08 17.18
C ASN A 267 -12.92 16.73 18.33
N GLN A 268 -13.09 16.05 19.47
CA GLN A 268 -13.69 16.65 20.67
C GLN A 268 -12.73 17.68 21.28
N PHE A 269 -11.42 17.41 21.32
CA PHE A 269 -10.40 18.38 21.73
C PHE A 269 -10.38 19.61 20.80
N LEU A 270 -10.39 19.40 19.48
CA LEU A 270 -10.45 20.50 18.51
C LEU A 270 -11.72 21.37 18.67
N PHE A 271 -12.86 20.77 19.05
CA PHE A 271 -14.10 21.48 19.25
C PHE A 271 -14.15 22.21 20.62
N ASP A 272 -13.94 21.48 21.73
CA ASP A 272 -14.13 22.02 23.09
C ASP A 272 -12.98 22.90 23.57
N ARG A 273 -11.72 22.53 23.25
CA ARG A 273 -10.53 23.22 23.76
C ARG A 273 -10.00 24.23 22.76
N VAL A 274 -9.83 23.79 21.51
CA VAL A 274 -9.27 24.67 20.46
C VAL A 274 -10.31 25.67 19.94
N GLY A 275 -11.61 25.32 19.97
CA GLY A 275 -12.70 26.20 19.54
C GLY A 275 -12.94 26.20 18.02
N LEU A 276 -12.53 25.15 17.32
CA LEU A 276 -12.81 24.98 15.90
C LEU A 276 -14.27 24.55 15.68
N SER A 277 -14.90 25.13 14.66
CA SER A 277 -16.24 24.75 14.21
C SER A 277 -16.26 23.34 13.62
N LYS A 278 -17.44 22.71 13.58
CA LYS A 278 -17.63 21.39 12.96
C LYS A 278 -17.42 21.41 11.45
N GLU A 279 -17.50 22.60 10.86
CA GLU A 279 -17.26 22.90 9.46
C GLU A 279 -15.75 23.06 9.16
N THR A 280 -14.95 23.53 10.13
CA THR A 280 -13.48 23.67 10.00
C THR A 280 -12.74 22.34 10.27
N ILE A 281 -13.16 21.59 11.30
CA ILE A 281 -12.53 20.33 11.75
C ILE A 281 -12.24 19.31 10.62
N PRO A 282 -13.10 19.12 9.59
CA PRO A 282 -12.82 18.23 8.46
C PRO A 282 -11.49 18.46 7.74
N ILE A 283 -10.94 19.68 7.75
CA ILE A 283 -9.62 19.98 7.17
C ILE A 283 -8.51 19.13 7.83
N LEU A 284 -8.61 18.91 9.15
CA LEU A 284 -7.63 18.14 9.92
C LEU A 284 -7.92 16.63 9.89
N ASN A 285 -9.19 16.24 9.69
CA ASN A 285 -9.57 14.84 9.54
C ASN A 285 -9.01 14.17 8.28
N ALA A 286 -8.77 14.93 7.20
CA ALA A 286 -8.33 14.37 5.92
C ALA A 286 -7.09 13.48 6.05
N HIS A 287 -6.12 13.89 6.87
CA HIS A 287 -4.90 13.13 7.16
C HIS A 287 -5.20 11.78 7.83
N LEU A 288 -5.96 11.79 8.93
CA LEU A 288 -6.33 10.58 9.68
C LEU A 288 -7.18 9.61 8.86
N VAL A 289 -8.13 10.11 8.07
CA VAL A 289 -8.99 9.30 7.20
C VAL A 289 -8.18 8.64 6.08
N ILE A 290 -7.20 9.34 5.49
CA ILE A 290 -6.33 8.79 4.46
C ILE A 290 -5.38 7.72 5.02
N LEU A 291 -4.80 7.96 6.20
CA LEU A 291 -3.78 7.07 6.77
C LEU A 291 -4.38 5.85 7.48
N ASN A 292 -5.39 6.07 8.32
CA ASN A 292 -5.90 5.03 9.24
C ASN A 292 -7.31 4.54 8.86
N GLY A 293 -8.06 5.32 8.08
CA GLY A 293 -9.45 5.04 7.71
C GLY A 293 -10.50 5.89 8.45
N PRO A 294 -10.58 5.86 9.80
CA PRO A 294 -11.56 6.63 10.53
C PRO A 294 -11.04 8.04 10.88
N SER A 295 -11.96 8.91 11.25
CA SER A 295 -11.68 10.32 11.57
C SER A 295 -11.10 10.52 12.99
N GLY A 296 -10.77 11.76 13.34
CA GLY A 296 -10.39 12.17 14.70
C GLY A 296 -11.49 12.00 15.77
N TRP A 297 -12.68 11.51 15.43
CA TRP A 297 -13.68 11.04 16.40
C TRP A 297 -13.36 9.64 16.96
N ASN A 298 -12.53 8.87 16.26
CA ASN A 298 -12.16 7.49 16.61
C ASN A 298 -10.69 7.34 17.02
N HIS A 299 -9.98 8.46 17.15
CA HIS A 299 -8.63 8.54 17.66
C HIS A 299 -8.65 9.46 18.88
N THR A 300 -7.98 9.05 19.95
CA THR A 300 -7.60 9.93 21.05
C THR A 300 -6.69 11.06 20.55
N VAL A 301 -6.50 12.13 21.33
CA VAL A 301 -5.55 13.21 20.98
C VAL A 301 -4.13 12.65 20.79
N LEU A 302 -3.72 11.70 21.65
CA LEU A 302 -2.40 11.04 21.57
C LEU A 302 -2.25 10.26 20.26
N GLU A 303 -3.18 9.34 19.96
CA GLU A 303 -3.14 8.54 18.73
C GLU A 303 -3.15 9.42 17.47
N ALA A 304 -3.95 10.48 17.45
CA ALA A 304 -4.02 11.39 16.32
C ALA A 304 -2.69 12.12 16.07
N ILE A 305 -2.00 12.54 17.14
CA ILE A 305 -0.68 13.20 17.06
C ILE A 305 0.42 12.21 16.69
N MET A 306 0.39 10.99 17.23
CA MET A 306 1.30 9.91 16.83
C MET A 306 1.13 9.53 15.35
N ALA A 307 -0.10 9.59 14.84
CA ALA A 307 -0.40 9.44 13.41
C ALA A 307 0.02 10.65 12.55
N GLY A 308 0.52 11.75 13.14
CA GLY A 308 1.05 12.93 12.43
C GLY A 308 0.13 14.16 12.39
N SER A 309 -1.01 14.14 13.08
CA SER A 309 -1.90 15.30 13.18
C SER A 309 -1.27 16.45 13.98
N PRO A 310 -1.62 17.71 13.68
CA PRO A 310 -1.09 18.86 14.43
C PRO A 310 -1.67 18.94 15.84
N GLY A 311 -0.96 19.62 16.74
CA GLY A 311 -1.43 19.91 18.10
C GLY A 311 -0.35 19.79 19.19
N LEU A 312 0.73 19.06 18.95
CA LEU A 312 1.82 18.88 19.93
C LEU A 312 2.38 20.21 20.46
N ARG A 313 2.62 21.17 19.56
CA ARG A 313 3.06 22.54 19.93
C ARG A 313 2.05 23.31 20.77
N ALA A 314 0.76 22.98 20.64
CA ALA A 314 -0.38 23.68 21.23
C ALA A 314 -0.84 23.08 22.58
N MET A 315 -0.05 22.16 23.15
CA MET A 315 -0.28 21.58 24.48
C MET A 315 0.89 21.87 25.46
N GLY A 316 1.80 22.77 25.05
CA GLY A 316 2.90 23.29 25.86
C GLY A 316 4.13 22.39 26.01
N TRP A 317 4.09 21.11 25.62
CA TRP A 317 5.18 20.16 25.89
C TRP A 317 5.89 19.66 24.62
N LEU A 318 7.17 19.98 24.50
CA LEU A 318 8.06 19.39 23.50
C LEU A 318 9.23 18.59 24.11
N ALA A 319 9.56 18.80 25.39
CA ALA A 319 10.57 18.03 26.12
C ALA A 319 9.90 16.91 26.93
N ASP A 320 9.11 17.28 27.93
CA ASP A 320 8.50 16.37 28.90
C ASP A 320 7.66 15.24 28.27
N PHE A 321 7.05 15.48 27.10
CA PHE A 321 6.20 14.50 26.41
C PHE A 321 7.00 13.32 25.84
N VAL A 322 8.21 13.56 25.31
CA VAL A 322 9.08 12.49 24.79
C VAL A 322 9.62 11.64 25.95
N ASP A 323 10.03 12.30 27.03
CA ASP A 323 10.48 11.62 28.25
C ASP A 323 9.33 10.86 28.94
N SER A 324 8.10 11.38 28.90
CA SER A 324 6.90 10.69 29.44
C SER A 324 6.55 9.44 28.64
N ILE A 325 6.59 9.49 27.30
CA ILE A 325 6.36 8.31 26.45
C ILE A 325 7.48 7.28 26.67
N ALA A 326 8.74 7.71 26.78
CA ALA A 326 9.85 6.82 27.08
C ALA A 326 9.71 6.17 28.46
N ALA A 327 9.27 6.90 29.48
CA ALA A 327 9.04 6.38 30.83
C ALA A 327 7.89 5.36 30.86
N LEU A 328 6.74 5.65 30.24
CA LEU A 328 5.61 4.71 30.18
C LEU A 328 5.95 3.42 29.42
N LEU A 329 6.68 3.51 28.31
CA LEU A 329 7.14 2.33 27.58
C LEU A 329 8.14 1.49 28.39
N LEU A 330 8.89 2.09 29.32
CA LEU A 330 9.77 1.36 30.23
C LEU A 330 9.00 0.67 31.36
N ASP A 331 7.99 1.32 31.92
CA ASP A 331 7.14 0.73 32.98
C ASP A 331 6.29 -0.45 32.43
N ASP A 332 5.76 -0.35 31.21
CA ASP A 332 4.96 -1.42 30.56
C ASP A 332 5.83 -2.63 30.12
N ILE A 333 7.16 -2.47 30.09
CA ILE A 333 8.15 -3.55 29.88
C ILE A 333 8.64 -4.14 31.22
N ALA A 334 8.42 -3.44 32.34
CA ALA A 334 8.87 -3.82 33.68
C ALA A 334 7.77 -4.45 34.57
N GLY A 335 6.54 -4.56 34.07
CA GLY A 335 5.35 -5.14 34.73
C GLY A 335 5.12 -6.63 34.49
#